data_AF-A0A443JRE4-F1
#
_entry.id   AF-A0A443JRE4-F1
#
_cell.length_a   1.000
_cell.length_b   1.000
_cell.length_c   1.000
_cell.angle_alpha   90.00
_cell.angle_beta   90.00
_cell.angle_gamma   90.00
#
_symmetry.space_group_name_H-M   'P 1'
#
loop_
_entity.id
_entity.type
_entity.pdbx_description
1 polymer ?
#
loop_
_entity_poly.entity_id
_entity_poly.type
_entity_poly.pdbx_seq_one_letter_code
_entity_poly.pdbx_strand_id
1 'polypeptide(L)'
;MNSEISPPYDDAVAEAEGWFISYAPGNSDGTNWRLERRDEDAVFNSDHDAHRHVVAKATEGSEYHRACLAFLRDHEPIEYGIVTGVAR
;
A
#
# COMPACT_ATOMS: atom_id res chain seq x y z
N MET A 1 -5.96 -11.09 -22.76
CA MET A 1 -5.25 -9.80 -22.64
C MET A 1 -5.08 -9.56 -21.15
N ASN A 2 -3.91 -9.89 -20.60
CA ASN A 2 -3.57 -9.50 -19.23
C ASN A 2 -3.14 -8.04 -19.32
N SER A 3 -4.07 -7.13 -19.06
CA SER A 3 -3.70 -5.74 -18.80
C SER A 3 -2.92 -5.77 -17.49
N GLU A 4 -1.61 -5.54 -17.53
CA GLU A 4 -0.83 -5.24 -16.32
C GLU A 4 -1.53 -4.07 -15.64
N ILE A 5 -2.16 -4.34 -14.50
CA ILE A 5 -2.72 -3.29 -13.65
C ILE A 5 -1.50 -2.63 -13.03
N SER A 6 -1.02 -1.53 -13.59
CA SER A 6 -0.05 -0.69 -12.90
C SER A 6 -0.78 0.17 -11.88
N PRO A 7 -0.24 0.32 -10.67
CA PRO A 7 -0.82 1.24 -9.71
C PRO A 7 -0.89 2.66 -10.30
N PRO A 8 -1.95 3.45 -10.00
CA PRO A 8 -2.18 4.75 -10.62
C PRO A 8 -1.34 5.89 -10.01
N TYR A 9 -0.28 5.57 -9.24
CA TYR A 9 0.50 6.55 -8.48
C TYR A 9 2.00 6.44 -8.77
N ASP A 10 2.68 7.58 -8.67
CA ASP A 10 4.12 7.73 -8.88
C ASP A 10 4.89 7.06 -7.72
N ASP A 11 5.65 6.01 -8.02
CA ASP A 11 6.46 5.30 -7.02
C ASP A 11 7.54 6.18 -6.39
N ALA A 12 7.93 7.31 -7.00
CA ALA A 12 8.96 8.20 -6.44
C ALA A 12 8.60 8.74 -5.05
N VAL A 13 7.31 8.96 -4.76
CA VAL A 13 6.87 9.40 -3.43
C VAL A 13 7.00 8.26 -2.42
N ALA A 14 6.50 7.08 -2.76
CA ALA A 14 6.58 5.90 -1.90
C ALA A 14 8.04 5.50 -1.63
N GLU A 15 8.89 5.48 -2.66
CA GLU A 15 10.33 5.23 -2.55
C GLU A 15 11.02 6.25 -1.65
N ALA A 16 10.75 7.54 -1.84
CA ALA A 16 11.34 8.59 -1.00
C ALA A 16 10.90 8.50 0.47
N GLU A 17 9.72 7.96 0.72
CA GLU A 17 9.18 7.73 2.05
C GLU A 17 9.51 6.34 2.62
N GLY A 18 10.12 5.45 1.83
CA GLY A 18 10.59 4.13 2.29
C GLY A 18 9.52 3.05 2.36
N TRP A 19 8.51 3.09 1.48
CA TRP A 19 7.47 2.07 1.36
C TRP A 19 7.13 1.81 -0.12
N PHE A 20 6.40 0.74 -0.42
CA PHE A 20 5.90 0.47 -1.77
C PHE A 20 4.60 -0.33 -1.74
N ILE A 21 3.91 -0.40 -2.88
CA ILE A 21 2.84 -1.36 -3.10
C ILE A 21 3.25 -2.33 -4.20
N SER A 22 3.38 -3.61 -3.85
CA SER A 22 3.88 -4.65 -4.75
C SER A 22 2.77 -5.58 -5.23
N TYR A 23 2.94 -6.14 -6.43
CA TYR A 23 2.11 -7.24 -6.92
C TYR A 23 2.80 -8.58 -6.62
N ALA A 24 2.21 -9.37 -5.73
CA ALA A 24 2.67 -10.70 -5.35
C ALA A 24 1.53 -11.72 -5.50
N PRO A 25 1.31 -12.28 -6.71
CA PRO A 25 0.22 -13.22 -6.94
C PRO A 25 0.48 -14.54 -6.22
N GLY A 26 -0.54 -15.07 -5.55
CA GLY A 26 -0.50 -16.40 -4.94
C GLY A 26 -0.03 -16.44 -3.48
N ASN A 27 -0.07 -15.31 -2.77
CA ASN A 27 0.06 -15.33 -1.32
C ASN A 27 -1.03 -16.21 -0.68
N SER A 28 -0.68 -16.91 0.39
CA SER A 28 -1.57 -17.87 1.07
C SER A 28 -2.85 -17.27 1.66
N ASP A 29 -2.94 -15.94 1.73
CA ASP A 29 -4.13 -15.18 2.15
C ASP A 29 -5.02 -14.72 0.99
N GLY A 30 -4.63 -15.00 -0.26
CA GLY A 30 -5.38 -14.66 -1.46
C GLY A 30 -5.27 -13.21 -1.90
N THR A 31 -4.34 -12.43 -1.32
CA THR A 31 -4.03 -11.07 -1.76
C THR A 31 -3.04 -11.08 -2.92
N ASN A 32 -3.21 -10.20 -3.91
CA ASN A 32 -2.22 -10.00 -4.96
C ASN A 32 -1.48 -8.67 -4.86
N TRP A 33 -2.03 -7.67 -4.17
CA TRP A 33 -1.36 -6.40 -3.89
C TRP A 33 -1.19 -6.17 -2.40
N ARG A 34 -0.01 -5.67 -2.02
CA ARG A 34 0.34 -5.41 -0.62
C ARG A 34 1.05 -4.09 -0.44
N LEU A 35 0.79 -3.40 0.67
CA LEU A 35 1.58 -2.25 1.09
C LEU A 35 2.63 -2.72 2.07
N GLU A 36 3.89 -2.49 1.75
CA GLU A 36 5.02 -3.02 2.52
C GLU A 36 6.04 -1.92 2.78
N ARG A 37 6.80 -2.05 3.87
CA ARG A 37 7.97 -1.21 4.06
C ARG A 37 9.01 -1.56 3.02
N ARG A 38 9.88 -0.60 2.70
CA ARG A 38 11.06 -0.87 1.90
C ARG A 38 12.21 -1.31 2.79
N ASP A 39 12.49 -2.61 2.75
CA ASP A 39 13.50 -3.26 3.59
C ASP A 39 14.90 -2.67 3.46
N GLU A 40 15.27 -2.28 2.23
CA GLU A 40 16.59 -1.75 1.88
C GLU A 40 16.85 -0.35 2.47
N ASP A 41 15.79 0.47 2.61
CA ASP A 41 15.92 1.86 3.06
C ASP A 41 15.84 1.99 4.59
N ALA A 42 15.30 0.98 5.28
CA ALA A 42 15.16 0.92 6.73
C ALA A 42 14.49 2.16 7.38
N VAL A 43 13.61 2.85 6.65
CA VAL A 43 12.86 4.03 7.14
C VAL A 43 11.84 3.62 8.22
N PHE A 44 11.17 2.49 8.02
CA PHE A 44 10.19 1.93 8.95
C PHE A 44 10.71 0.64 9.60
N ASN A 45 10.37 0.41 10.88
CA ASN A 45 10.75 -0.82 11.58
C ASN A 45 9.89 -2.03 11.20
N SER A 46 8.71 -1.79 10.61
CA SER A 46 7.74 -2.81 10.26
C SER A 46 6.79 -2.32 9.15
N ASP A 47 6.12 -3.24 8.46
CA ASP A 47 5.07 -2.89 7.49
C ASP A 47 3.93 -2.13 8.16
N HIS A 48 3.62 -2.48 9.41
CA HIS A 48 2.61 -1.78 10.20
C HIS A 48 2.97 -0.29 10.41
N ASP A 49 4.25 0.04 10.56
CA ASP A 49 4.68 1.45 10.65
C ASP A 49 4.47 2.18 9.31
N ALA A 50 4.77 1.53 8.19
CA ALA A 50 4.49 2.07 6.85
C ALA A 50 2.98 2.27 6.63
N HIS A 51 2.16 1.30 7.04
CA HIS A 51 0.69 1.39 6.98
C HIS A 51 0.17 2.61 7.73
N ARG A 52 0.61 2.81 8.99
CA ARG A 52 0.22 3.95 9.81
C ARG A 52 0.63 5.28 9.19
N HIS A 53 1.83 5.35 8.63
CA HIS A 53 2.32 6.54 7.92
C HIS A 53 1.42 6.89 6.73
N VAL A 54 1.11 5.91 5.87
CA VAL A 54 0.27 6.13 4.68
C VAL A 54 -1.15 6.57 5.08
N VAL A 55 -1.74 5.93 6.08
CA VAL A 55 -3.06 6.31 6.61
C VAL A 55 -3.05 7.71 7.23
N ALA A 56 -2.01 8.05 7.97
CA ALA A 56 -1.85 9.39 8.55
C ALA A 56 -1.78 10.45 7.46
N LYS A 57 -0.94 10.25 6.43
CA LYS A 57 -0.83 11.17 5.29
C LYS A 57 -2.14 11.33 4.51
N ALA A 58 -2.87 10.24 4.29
CA ALA A 58 -4.19 10.31 3.66
C ALA A 58 -5.20 11.12 4.52
N THR A 59 -5.13 10.96 5.84
CA THR A 59 -5.97 11.69 6.81
C THR A 59 -5.62 13.18 6.85
N GLU A 60 -4.33 13.52 6.79
CA GLU A 60 -3.80 14.89 6.72
C GLU A 60 -4.18 15.62 5.42
N GLY A 61 -4.70 14.91 4.43
CA GLY A 61 -5.19 15.50 3.17
C GLY A 61 -4.38 15.15 1.94
N SER A 62 -3.37 14.29 2.03
CA SER A 62 -2.57 13.91 0.86
C SER A 62 -3.40 13.11 -0.15
N GLU A 63 -3.59 13.69 -1.34
CA GLU A 63 -4.32 13.05 -2.44
C GLU A 63 -3.61 11.78 -2.94
N TYR A 64 -2.28 11.80 -2.99
CA TYR A 64 -1.46 10.66 -3.37
C TYR A 64 -1.75 9.44 -2.48
N HIS A 65 -1.66 9.61 -1.17
CA HIS A 65 -1.89 8.54 -0.21
C HIS A 65 -3.34 8.04 -0.23
N ARG A 66 -4.31 8.95 -0.43
CA ARG A 66 -5.71 8.59 -0.65
C ARG A 66 -5.90 7.74 -1.91
N ALA A 67 -5.20 8.06 -2.99
CA ALA A 67 -5.25 7.28 -4.22
C ALA A 67 -4.64 5.88 -4.03
N CYS A 68 -3.54 5.76 -3.28
CA CYS A 68 -2.94 4.47 -2.93
C CYS A 68 -3.92 3.59 -2.12
N LEU A 69 -4.55 4.18 -1.10
CA LEU A 69 -5.58 3.49 -0.31
C LEU A 69 -6.82 3.13 -1.13
N ALA A 70 -7.25 4.00 -2.05
CA ALA A 70 -8.36 3.71 -2.95
C ALA A 70 -8.04 2.55 -3.91
N PHE A 71 -6.82 2.49 -4.42
CA PHE A 71 -6.34 1.37 -5.23
C PHE A 71 -6.44 0.05 -4.45
N LEU A 72 -5.91 0.00 -3.23
CA LEU A 72 -6.03 -1.19 -2.38
C LEU A 72 -7.50 -1.52 -2.09
N ARG A 73 -8.35 -0.54 -1.80
CA ARG A 73 -9.78 -0.77 -1.56
C ARG A 73 -10.47 -1.44 -2.76
N ASP A 74 -10.13 -1.01 -3.97
CA ASP A 74 -10.81 -1.41 -5.19
C ASP A 74 -10.25 -2.73 -5.76
N HIS A 75 -8.97 -3.03 -5.53
CA HIS A 75 -8.28 -4.20 -6.08
C HIS A 75 -7.96 -5.29 -5.04
N GLU A 76 -7.73 -4.93 -3.78
CA GLU A 76 -7.36 -5.84 -2.69
C GLU A 76 -8.02 -5.45 -1.35
N PRO A 77 -9.34 -5.63 -1.22
CA PRO A 77 -10.10 -5.15 -0.06
C PRO A 77 -9.67 -5.81 1.27
N ILE A 78 -9.02 -6.98 1.21
CA ILE A 78 -8.44 -7.63 2.40
C ILE A 78 -7.24 -6.81 2.88
N GLU A 79 -6.29 -6.51 2.00
CA GLU A 79 -5.13 -5.70 2.33
C GLU A 79 -5.54 -4.29 2.77
N TYR A 80 -6.51 -3.68 2.08
CA TYR A 80 -7.07 -2.40 2.51
C TYR A 80 -7.56 -2.43 3.96
N GLY A 81 -8.26 -3.49 4.37
CA GLY A 81 -8.72 -3.66 5.76
C GLY A 81 -7.55 -3.79 6.75
N ILE A 82 -6.49 -4.49 6.37
CA ILE A 82 -5.25 -4.62 7.16
C ILE A 82 -4.60 -3.25 7.34
N VAL A 83 -4.34 -2.53 6.24
CA VAL A 83 -3.67 -1.22 6.23
C VAL A 83 -4.44 -0.17 7.03
N THR A 84 -5.77 -0.13 6.87
CA THR A 84 -6.61 0.89 7.51
C THR A 84 -7.05 0.53 8.93
N GLY A 85 -6.83 -0.70 9.37
CA GLY A 85 -7.31 -1.20 10.66
C GLY A 85 -8.85 -1.31 10.74
N VAL A 86 -9.55 -1.18 9.62
CA VAL A 86 -10.99 -1.40 9.54
C VAL A 86 -11.21 -2.91 9.49
N ALA A 87 -11.39 -3.51 10.67
CA ALA A 87 -11.74 -4.92 10.79
C ALA A 87 -13.03 -5.23 10.00
N ARG A 88 -13.03 -6.37 9.31
CA ARG A 88 -14.24 -7.00 8.75
C ARG A 88 -15.18 -7.46 9.85
#